data_AF-A0A8J6J8R8-F1
#
_entry.id   AF-A0A8J6J8R8-F1
#
_cell.length_a   1.000
_cell.length_b   1.000
_cell.length_c   1.000
_cell.angle_alpha   90.00
_cell.angle_beta   90.00
_cell.angle_gamma   90.00
#
_symmetry.space_group_name_H-M   'P 1'
#
loop_
_entity.id
_entity.type
_entity.pdbx_description
1 polymer ?
#
loop_
_entity_poly.entity_id
_entity_poly.type
_entity_poly.pdbx_seq_one_letter_code
_entity_poly.pdbx_strand_id
1 'polypeptide(L)'
;MMSKLSDLINAEDGFLVRLRCENTFDEEKYLDIKNEILIETPKWKTQGFVLNCDVEALISLIDQLAGGSRFFNEETEIRVEDACMEIEEIISCLES
;
A
#
# COMPACT_ATOMS: atom_id res chain seq x y z
N MET A 1 15.85 0.50 -10.83
CA MET A 1 16.04 0.47 -9.38
C MET A 1 14.65 0.47 -8.79
N MET A 2 14.27 -0.56 -8.04
CA MET A 2 12.98 -0.55 -7.35
C MET A 2 13.06 0.50 -6.23
N SER A 3 11.99 1.28 -6.07
CA SER A 3 11.88 2.28 -5.03
C SER A 3 11.61 1.60 -3.69
N LYS A 4 11.92 2.29 -2.58
CA LYS A 4 11.66 1.77 -1.23
C LYS A 4 10.18 1.42 -1.03
N LEU A 5 9.26 2.24 -1.54
CA LEU A 5 7.83 1.96 -1.48
C LEU A 5 7.46 0.70 -2.27
N SER A 6 8.01 0.53 -3.47
CA SER A 6 7.77 -0.68 -4.28
C SER A 6 8.27 -1.94 -3.58
N ASP A 7 9.44 -1.88 -2.93
CA ASP A 7 9.99 -3.00 -2.17
C ASP A 7 9.12 -3.36 -0.95
N LEU A 8 8.68 -2.37 -0.16
CA LEU A 8 7.82 -2.60 1.01
C LEU A 8 6.49 -3.30 0.64
N ILE A 9 5.97 -3.01 -0.56
CA ILE A 9 4.71 -3.57 -1.05
C ILE A 9 4.92 -4.95 -1.69
N ASN A 10 5.90 -5.09 -2.58
CA ASN A 10 5.99 -6.20 -3.55
C ASN A 10 7.17 -7.15 -3.35
N ALA A 11 8.15 -6.83 -2.50
CA ALA A 11 9.28 -7.74 -2.25
C ALA A 11 8.80 -9.10 -1.73
N GLU A 12 9.69 -10.10 -1.76
CA GLU A 12 9.38 -11.46 -1.30
C GLU A 12 8.89 -11.49 0.16
N ASP A 13 9.39 -10.58 0.99
CA ASP A 13 8.94 -10.35 2.37
C ASP A 13 7.99 -9.15 2.54
N GLY A 14 7.53 -8.58 1.42
CA GLY A 14 6.66 -7.40 1.38
C GLY A 14 5.23 -7.67 1.85
N PHE A 15 4.49 -6.59 2.10
CA PHE A 15 3.14 -6.64 2.65
C PHE A 15 2.19 -7.50 1.80
N LEU A 16 2.19 -7.33 0.47
CA LEU A 16 1.26 -8.05 -0.40
C LEU A 16 1.56 -9.55 -0.49
N VAL A 17 2.80 -9.99 -0.25
CA VAL A 17 3.11 -11.42 -0.18
C VAL A 17 2.45 -12.02 1.06
N ARG A 18 2.59 -11.39 2.23
CA ARG A 18 1.93 -11.85 3.46
C ARG A 18 0.41 -11.84 3.34
N LEU A 19 -0.14 -10.76 2.81
CA LEU A 19 -1.59 -10.65 2.66
C LEU A 19 -2.15 -11.71 1.71
N ARG A 20 -1.50 -11.97 0.55
CA ARG A 20 -2.01 -12.92 -0.45
C ARG A 20 -1.70 -14.38 -0.13
N CYS A 21 -0.50 -14.67 0.38
CA CYS A 21 -0.05 -16.05 0.58
C CYS A 21 -0.42 -16.58 1.96
N GLU A 22 -0.42 -15.71 2.98
CA GLU A 22 -0.64 -16.09 4.38
C GLU A 22 -2.00 -15.63 4.91
N ASN A 23 -2.78 -14.88 4.12
CA ASN A 23 -4.08 -14.31 4.51
C ASN A 23 -4.01 -13.49 5.81
N THR A 24 -2.86 -12.88 6.07
CA THR A 24 -2.58 -12.17 7.31
C THR A 24 -2.27 -10.71 7.02
N PHE A 25 -2.95 -9.82 7.73
CA PHE A 25 -2.64 -8.40 7.70
C PHE A 25 -1.44 -8.12 8.63
N ASP A 26 -0.29 -7.79 8.04
CA ASP A 26 0.92 -7.42 8.79
C ASP A 26 0.90 -5.91 9.08
N GLU A 27 0.47 -5.55 10.29
CA GLU A 27 0.33 -4.17 10.76
C GLU A 27 1.63 -3.36 10.71
N GLU A 28 2.76 -3.99 11.02
CA GLU A 28 4.07 -3.32 11.00
C GLU A 28 4.45 -2.95 9.57
N LYS A 29 4.25 -3.86 8.61
CA LYS A 29 4.52 -3.58 7.19
C LYS A 29 3.57 -2.57 6.61
N TYR A 30 2.29 -2.63 6.98
CA TYR A 30 1.32 -1.63 6.56
C TYR A 30 1.70 -0.23 7.07
N LEU A 31 2.12 -0.13 8.34
CA LEU A 31 2.61 1.12 8.92
C LEU A 31 3.84 1.67 8.17
N ASP A 32 4.78 0.80 7.82
CA ASP A 32 5.97 1.20 7.03
C ASP A 32 5.58 1.75 5.65
N ILE A 33 4.61 1.13 4.98
CA ILE A 33 4.08 1.60 3.70
C ILE A 33 3.46 3.00 3.86
N LYS A 34 2.58 3.19 4.85
CA LYS A 34 1.96 4.49 5.11
C LYS A 34 2.99 5.58 5.36
N ASN A 35 3.95 5.30 6.22
CA ASN A 35 5.01 6.26 6.55
C ASN A 35 5.81 6.62 5.29
N GLU A 36 6.10 5.66 4.43
CA GLU A 36 6.82 5.90 3.18
C GLU A 36 5.99 6.76 2.21
N ILE A 37 4.68 6.49 2.05
CA ILE A 37 3.80 7.31 1.22
C ILE A 37 3.77 8.76 1.71
N LEU A 38 3.69 8.97 3.02
CA LEU A 38 3.70 10.32 3.63
C LEU A 38 5.04 11.04 3.43
N ILE A 39 6.15 10.31 3.39
CA ILE A 39 7.49 10.86 3.11
C ILE A 39 7.66 11.21 1.64
N GLU A 40 7.15 10.38 0.73
CA GLU A 40 7.32 10.53 -0.71
C GLU A 40 6.35 11.56 -1.30
N THR A 41 5.13 11.66 -0.77
CA THR A 41 4.10 12.64 -1.18
C THR A 41 4.63 14.06 -1.39
N PRO A 42 5.29 14.72 -0.42
CA PRO A 42 5.82 16.07 -0.62
C PRO A 42 6.95 16.12 -1.66
N LYS A 43 7.74 15.05 -1.81
CA LYS A 43 8.79 14.96 -2.83
C LYS A 43 8.18 14.89 -4.22
N TRP A 44 7.16 14.07 -4.41
CA TRP A 44 6.39 13.96 -5.65
C TRP A 44 5.78 15.30 -6.05
N LYS A 45 5.15 16.02 -5.10
CA LYS A 45 4.64 17.38 -5.34
C LYS A 45 5.74 18.36 -5.75
N THR A 46 6.90 18.30 -5.09
CA THR A 46 8.02 19.23 -5.37
C THR A 46 8.69 18.94 -6.72
N GLN A 47 8.87 17.68 -7.08
CA GLN A 47 9.54 17.28 -8.33
C GLN A 47 8.59 17.27 -9.54
N GLY A 48 7.27 17.23 -9.32
CA GLY A 48 6.25 17.25 -10.38
C GLY A 48 6.07 15.92 -11.11
N PHE A 49 6.58 14.81 -10.56
CA PHE A 49 6.39 13.46 -11.11
C PHE A 49 6.46 12.39 -10.01
N VAL A 50 5.96 11.20 -10.32
CA VAL A 50 6.07 9.98 -9.51
C VAL A 50 6.79 8.93 -10.35
N LEU A 51 7.60 8.05 -9.74
CA LEU A 51 8.25 6.97 -10.47
C LEU A 51 7.21 5.91 -10.88
N ASN A 52 7.36 5.34 -12.08
CA ASN A 52 6.43 4.30 -12.55
C ASN A 52 6.34 3.11 -11.58
N CYS A 53 7.45 2.70 -10.96
CA CYS A 53 7.45 1.61 -9.99
C CYS A 53 6.65 1.91 -8.71
N ASP A 54 6.58 3.18 -8.29
CA ASP A 54 5.77 3.61 -7.15
C ASP A 54 4.29 3.60 -7.53
N VAL A 55 3.95 4.10 -8.72
CA VAL A 55 2.57 4.08 -9.23
C VAL A 55 2.06 2.65 -9.37
N GLU A 56 2.84 1.77 -10.00
CA GLU A 56 2.50 0.35 -10.15
C GLU A 56 2.32 -0.35 -8.80
N ALA A 57 3.18 -0.03 -7.82
CA ALA A 57 3.07 -0.60 -6.48
C ALA A 57 1.82 -0.11 -5.74
N LEU A 58 1.50 1.18 -5.81
CA LEU A 58 0.29 1.75 -5.22
C LEU A 58 -0.99 1.18 -5.85
N ILE A 59 -1.02 1.05 -7.18
CA ILE A 59 -2.15 0.41 -7.89
C ILE A 59 -2.32 -1.03 -7.40
N SER A 60 -1.23 -1.80 -7.33
CA SER A 60 -1.30 -3.19 -6.86
C SER A 60 -1.73 -3.29 -5.38
N LEU A 61 -1.34 -2.33 -4.55
CA LEU A 61 -1.76 -2.27 -3.16
C LEU A 61 -3.27 -2.03 -3.06
N ILE A 62 -3.78 -1.00 -3.73
CA ILE A 62 -5.20 -0.64 -3.71
C ILE A 62 -6.05 -1.78 -4.29
N ASP A 63 -5.66 -2.35 -5.44
CA ASP A 63 -6.39 -3.47 -6.07
C ASP A 63 -6.50 -4.67 -5.12
N GLN A 64 -5.42 -5.00 -4.42
CA GLN A 64 -5.41 -6.12 -3.49
C GLN A 64 -6.19 -5.85 -2.21
N LEU A 65 -6.20 -4.61 -1.72
CA LEU A 65 -6.99 -4.22 -0.56
C LEU A 65 -8.49 -4.19 -0.91
N ALA A 66 -8.86 -3.52 -2.00
CA ALA A 66 -10.25 -3.42 -2.47
C ALA A 66 -10.84 -4.77 -2.92
N GLY A 67 -10.00 -5.66 -3.47
CA GLY A 67 -10.44 -6.96 -3.98
C GLY A 67 -10.85 -7.96 -2.90
N GLY A 68 -10.36 -7.79 -1.66
CA GLY A 68 -10.63 -8.69 -0.55
C GLY A 68 -10.18 -10.15 -0.80
N SER A 69 -10.57 -11.04 0.11
CA SER A 69 -10.33 -12.48 -0.04
C SER A 69 -11.35 -13.28 0.76
N ARG A 70 -11.92 -14.32 0.14
CA ARG A 70 -12.80 -15.29 0.81
C ARG A 70 -12.11 -16.09 1.93
N PHE A 71 -10.79 -15.99 2.02
CA PHE A 71 -9.97 -16.68 3.02
C PHE A 71 -9.61 -15.79 4.20
N PHE A 72 -9.93 -14.49 4.14
CA PHE A 72 -9.79 -13.62 5.30
C PHE A 72 -10.79 -14.03 6.38
N ASN A 73 -10.34 -13.90 7.63
CA ASN A 73 -11.26 -13.86 8.75
C ASN A 73 -11.84 -12.45 8.88
N GLU A 74 -12.90 -12.31 9.68
CA GLU A 74 -13.59 -11.03 9.90
C GLU A 74 -12.64 -9.91 10.33
N GLU A 75 -11.70 -10.20 11.22
CA GLU A 75 -10.71 -9.22 11.68
C GLU A 75 -9.82 -8.72 10.52
N THR A 76 -9.30 -9.63 9.70
CA THR A 76 -8.45 -9.27 8.56
C THR A 76 -9.23 -8.52 7.49
N GLU A 77 -10.48 -8.91 7.26
CA GLU A 77 -11.37 -8.23 6.30
C GLU A 77 -11.60 -6.77 6.69
N ILE A 78 -11.92 -6.51 7.97
CA ILE A 78 -12.07 -5.16 8.50
C ILE A 78 -10.77 -4.36 8.35
N ARG A 79 -9.62 -4.94 8.70
CA ARG A 79 -8.32 -4.26 8.57
C ARG A 79 -7.98 -3.91 7.13
N VAL A 80 -8.30 -4.80 6.20
CA VAL A 80 -8.07 -4.58 4.76
C VAL A 80 -8.98 -3.46 4.23
N GLU A 81 -10.25 -3.43 4.63
CA GLU A 81 -11.20 -2.37 4.26
C GLU A 81 -10.75 -1.00 4.80
N ASP A 82 -10.40 -0.94 6.10
CA ASP A 82 -9.88 0.26 6.75
C ASP A 82 -8.59 0.76 6.06
N ALA A 83 -7.68 -0.15 5.74
CA ALA A 83 -6.44 0.17 5.04
C ALA A 83 -6.69 0.71 3.63
N CYS A 84 -7.68 0.16 2.90
CA CYS A 84 -8.05 0.65 1.58
C CYS A 84 -8.52 2.11 1.65
N MET A 85 -9.46 2.40 2.55
CA MET A 85 -9.99 3.76 2.74
C MET A 85 -8.90 4.75 3.12
N GLU A 86 -8.00 4.37 4.03
CA GLU A 86 -6.92 5.24 4.49
C GLU A 86 -5.90 5.56 3.38
N ILE A 87 -5.51 4.57 2.58
CA ILE A 87 -4.59 4.79 1.45
C ILE A 87 -5.23 5.69 0.38
N GLU A 88 -6.51 5.48 0.06
CA GLU A 88 -7.25 6.33 -0.88
C GLU A 88 -7.35 7.77 -0.37
N GLU A 89 -7.56 7.99 0.93
CA GLU A 89 -7.57 9.32 1.54
C GLU A 89 -6.20 10.00 1.42
N ILE A 90 -5.11 9.30 1.76
CA ILE A 90 -3.74 9.84 1.66
C ILE A 90 -3.42 10.22 0.21
N ILE A 91 -3.80 9.38 -0.76
CA ILE A 91 -3.57 9.66 -2.19
C ILE A 91 -4.46 10.80 -2.67
N SER A 92 -5.70 10.91 -2.22
CA SER A 92 -6.58 12.04 -2.57
C SER A 92 -6.02 13.38 -2.11
N CYS A 93 -5.27 13.42 -1.00
CA CYS A 93 -4.51 14.60 -0.59
C CYS A 93 -3.36 14.98 -1.54
N LEU A 94 -2.97 14.13 -2.50
CA LEU A 94 -2.01 14.49 -3.56
C LEU A 94 -2.63 15.41 -4.62
N GLU A 95 -3.93 15.31 -4.87
CA GLU A 95 -4.64 16.10 -5.90
C GLU A 95 -4.84 17.57 -5.49
N SER A 96 -4.63 17.90 -4.21
CA SER A 96 -4.83 19.22 -3.60
C SER A 96 -3.53 19.97 -3.33
#